data_AF-A0A914RME7-F1
#
_entry.id   AF-A0A914RME7-F1
#
_cell.length_a   1.000
_cell.length_b   1.000
_cell.length_c   1.000
_cell.angle_alpha   90.00
_cell.angle_beta   90.00
_cell.angle_gamma   90.00
#
_symmetry.space_group_name_H-M   'P 1'
#
loop_
_entity.id
_entity.type
_entity.pdbx_description
1 polymer ?
#
loop_
_entity_poly.entity_id
_entity_poly.type
_entity_poly.pdbx_seq_one_letter_code
_entity_poly.pdbx_strand_id
1 'polypeptide(L)'
;AEICGETLTEEGLSEDDIEDELSVIRVQKAFVLQRLGRALVHLYSNQREPCRRTIEQINERYGPIQEALLIEAALYLRSKDTQKALAALATAKMSDEIRLAIVQINVHEGKLEEACKALQEIPSELANRPAILQLRVALLLATNQKKVIVFIVGENLNS
;
A
#
# COMPACT_ATOMS: atom_id res chain seq x y z
N ALA A 1 12.81 6.32 13.24
CA ALA A 1 13.55 6.37 14.50
C ALA A 1 15.00 6.00 14.25
N GLU A 2 15.29 4.86 13.61
CA GLU A 2 16.67 4.46 13.26
C GLU A 2 17.42 5.54 12.45
N ILE A 3 16.89 5.96 11.30
CA ILE A 3 17.46 7.07 10.49
C ILE A 3 17.62 8.36 11.31
N CYS A 4 16.64 8.69 12.15
CA CYS A 4 16.72 9.88 13.02
C CYS A 4 17.84 9.73 14.05
N GLY A 5 18.03 8.53 14.61
CA GLY A 5 19.10 8.23 15.56
C GLY A 5 20.47 8.34 14.92
N GLU A 6 20.63 7.84 13.69
CA GLU A 6 21.86 8.00 12.91
C GLU A 6 22.17 9.49 12.66
N THR A 7 21.18 10.28 12.24
CA THR A 7 21.37 11.73 12.04
C THR A 7 21.73 12.46 13.33
N LEU A 8 21.06 12.17 14.45
CA LEU A 8 21.37 12.81 15.74
C LEU A 8 22.76 12.40 16.27
N THR A 9 23.19 11.17 15.96
CA THR A 9 24.56 10.71 16.25
C THR A 9 25.58 11.50 15.41
N GLU A 10 25.30 11.72 14.12
CA GLU A 10 26.13 12.55 13.24
C GLU A 10 26.18 14.02 13.67
N GLU A 11 25.10 14.53 14.27
CA GLU A 11 25.03 15.87 14.89
C GLU A 11 25.77 15.95 16.24
N GLY A 12 26.31 14.84 16.73
CA GLY A 12 27.17 14.79 17.92
C GLY A 12 26.40 14.81 19.25
N LEU A 13 25.12 14.47 19.24
CA LEU A 13 24.34 14.33 20.47
C LEU A 13 24.83 13.14 21.31
N SER A 14 24.67 13.24 22.63
CA SER A 14 24.95 12.11 23.52
C SER A 14 23.88 11.03 23.36
N GLU A 15 24.20 9.78 23.70
CA GLU A 15 23.24 8.67 23.63
C GLU A 15 21.99 8.94 24.47
N ASP A 16 22.14 9.60 25.62
CA ASP A 16 21.03 9.96 26.51
C ASP A 16 20.12 11.02 25.84
N ASP A 17 20.69 12.05 25.22
CA ASP A 17 19.92 13.07 24.50
C ASP A 17 19.20 12.48 23.28
N ILE A 18 19.85 11.56 22.55
CA ILE A 18 19.25 10.84 21.42
C ILE A 18 18.07 10.00 21.89
N GLU A 19 18.20 9.26 22.99
CA GLU A 19 17.13 8.43 23.52
C GLU A 19 15.94 9.27 23.97
N ASP A 20 16.17 10.42 24.60
CA ASP A 20 15.12 11.36 24.99
C ASP A 20 14.35 11.89 23.77
N GLU A 21 15.04 12.30 22.70
CA GLU A 21 14.40 12.76 21.46
C GLU A 21 13.64 11.62 20.74
N LEU A 22 14.24 10.43 20.66
CA LEU A 22 13.60 9.27 20.04
C LEU A 22 12.41 8.76 20.84
N SER A 23 12.40 8.93 22.18
CA SER A 23 11.31 8.47 23.05
C SER A 23 9.96 9.08 22.64
N VAL A 24 9.97 10.38 22.32
CA VAL A 24 8.79 11.12 21.88
C VAL A 24 8.28 10.59 20.54
N ILE A 25 9.19 10.34 19.59
CA ILE A 25 8.87 9.78 18.28
C ILE A 25 8.27 8.38 18.41
N ARG A 26 8.83 7.53 19.29
CA ARG A 26 8.34 6.17 19.55
C ARG A 26 6.91 6.19 20.12
N VAL A 27 6.61 7.08 21.06
CA VAL A 27 5.26 7.24 21.63
C VAL A 27 4.27 7.71 20.56
N GLN A 28 4.64 8.69 19.72
CA GLN A 28 3.79 9.14 18.62
C GLN A 28 3.51 8.02 17.61
N LYS A 29 4.55 7.25 17.24
CA LYS A 29 4.39 6.07 16.37
C LYS A 29 3.43 5.04 16.97
N ALA A 30 3.59 4.72 18.26
CA ALA A 30 2.69 3.80 18.95
C ALA A 30 1.24 4.28 18.94
N PHE A 31 1.01 5.57 19.16
CA PHE A 31 -0.32 6.17 19.09
C PHE A 31 -0.93 6.06 17.68
N VAL A 32 -0.15 6.37 16.62
CA VAL A 32 -0.61 6.25 15.23
C VAL A 32 -0.98 4.79 14.92
N LEU A 33 -0.14 3.83 15.28
CA LEU A 33 -0.42 2.40 15.08
C LEU A 33 -1.69 1.95 15.79
N GLN A 34 -1.90 2.39 17.04
CA GLN A 34 -3.14 2.13 17.78
C GLN A 34 -4.37 2.68 17.02
N ARG A 35 -4.26 3.90 16.49
CA ARG A 35 -5.34 4.57 15.75
C ARG A 35 -5.65 3.88 14.42
N LEU A 36 -4.63 3.43 13.69
CA LEU A 36 -4.79 2.59 12.49
C LEU A 36 -5.51 1.29 12.82
N GLY A 37 -5.12 0.62 13.91
CA GLY A 37 -5.82 -0.56 14.42
C GLY A 37 -7.29 -0.32 14.70
N ARG A 38 -7.63 0.83 15.32
CA ARG A 38 -9.03 1.22 15.54
C ARG A 38 -9.79 1.46 14.22
N ALA A 39 -9.17 2.12 13.25
CA ALA A 39 -9.77 2.32 11.93
C ALA A 39 -10.08 0.97 11.25
N LEU A 40 -9.15 0.00 11.32
CA LEU A 40 -9.38 -1.36 10.83
C LEU A 40 -10.54 -2.05 11.56
N VAL A 41 -10.63 -1.96 12.89
CA VAL A 41 -11.76 -2.52 13.64
C VAL A 41 -13.08 -1.92 13.18
N HIS A 42 -13.15 -0.59 13.02
CA HIS A 42 -14.34 0.06 12.48
C HIS A 42 -14.66 -0.41 11.06
N LEU A 43 -13.64 -0.50 10.19
CA LEU A 43 -13.79 -1.01 8.84
C LEU A 43 -14.39 -2.42 8.86
N TYR A 44 -13.77 -3.39 9.53
CA TYR A 44 -14.23 -4.79 9.56
C TYR A 44 -15.60 -4.94 10.20
N SER A 45 -15.92 -4.12 11.20
CA SER A 45 -17.25 -4.07 11.85
C SER A 45 -18.31 -3.34 11.01
N ASN A 46 -18.00 -2.96 9.77
CA ASN A 46 -18.87 -2.20 8.85
C ASN A 46 -19.30 -0.82 9.38
N GLN A 47 -18.55 -0.25 10.33
CA GLN A 47 -18.78 1.07 10.91
C GLN A 47 -18.07 2.13 10.04
N ARG A 48 -18.66 2.44 8.88
CA ARG A 48 -18.03 3.28 7.84
C ARG A 48 -17.68 4.69 8.32
N GLU A 49 -18.63 5.34 8.98
CA GLU A 49 -18.47 6.72 9.45
C GLU A 49 -17.41 6.84 10.56
N PRO A 50 -17.41 5.98 11.60
CA PRO A 50 -16.30 5.93 12.57
C PRO A 50 -14.93 5.63 11.94
N CYS A 51 -14.88 4.76 10.92
CA CYS A 51 -13.65 4.48 10.18
C CYS A 51 -13.13 5.75 9.50
N ARG A 52 -13.99 6.44 8.74
CA ARG A 52 -13.66 7.70 8.04
C ARG A 52 -13.12 8.75 9.00
N ARG A 53 -13.85 9.02 10.10
CA ARG A 53 -13.41 10.00 11.11
C ARG A 53 -12.08 9.65 11.75
N THR A 54 -11.82 8.37 11.99
CA THR A 54 -10.54 7.94 12.55
C THR A 54 -9.40 8.25 11.60
N ILE A 55 -9.59 8.03 10.29
CA ILE A 55 -8.63 8.35 9.22
C ILE A 55 -8.43 9.86 9.11
N GLU A 56 -9.51 10.65 9.08
CA GLU A 56 -9.46 12.12 9.03
C GLU A 56 -8.62 12.67 10.19
N GLN A 57 -8.87 12.21 11.41
CA GLN A 57 -8.10 12.64 12.58
C GLN A 57 -6.63 12.17 12.56
N ILE A 58 -6.29 11.07 11.88
CA ILE A 58 -4.89 10.67 11.66
C ILE A 58 -4.25 11.67 10.69
N ASN A 59 -4.92 11.95 9.57
CA ASN A 59 -4.43 12.85 8.53
C ASN A 59 -4.28 14.30 9.00
N GLU A 60 -5.23 14.80 9.81
CA GLU A 60 -5.15 16.13 10.41
C GLU A 60 -3.93 16.31 11.31
N ARG A 61 -3.53 15.24 12.03
CA ARG A 61 -2.48 15.33 13.04
C ARG A 61 -1.09 14.95 12.54
N TYR A 62 -1.02 14.00 11.61
CA TYR A 62 0.24 13.41 11.14
C TYR A 62 0.46 13.54 9.64
N GLY A 63 -0.51 14.13 8.92
CA GLY A 63 -0.52 14.13 7.46
C GLY A 63 -0.94 12.78 6.86
N PRO A 64 -1.03 12.72 5.52
CA PRO A 64 -1.41 11.49 4.82
C PRO A 64 -0.28 10.45 4.94
N ILE A 65 -0.55 9.37 5.66
CA ILE A 65 0.35 8.21 5.78
C ILE A 65 -0.17 7.04 4.94
N GLN A 66 0.74 6.21 4.41
CA GLN A 66 0.41 5.14 3.45
C GLN A 66 -0.66 4.18 3.99
N GLU A 67 -0.53 3.75 5.25
CA GLU A 67 -1.44 2.82 5.89
C GLU A 67 -2.85 3.39 6.01
N ALA A 68 -2.98 4.69 6.31
CA ALA A 68 -4.28 5.36 6.39
C ALA A 68 -4.95 5.42 5.01
N LEU A 69 -4.18 5.72 3.96
CA LEU A 69 -4.67 5.76 2.57
C LEU A 69 -5.13 4.37 2.09
N LEU A 70 -4.42 3.30 2.46
CA LEU A 70 -4.82 1.93 2.15
C LEU A 70 -6.15 1.55 2.84
N ILE A 71 -6.32 1.92 4.12
CA ILE A 71 -7.58 1.70 4.84
C ILE A 71 -8.71 2.54 4.22
N GLU A 72 -8.42 3.78 3.82
CA GLU A 72 -9.39 4.65 3.15
C GLU A 72 -9.84 4.08 1.80
N ALA A 73 -8.91 3.59 0.98
CA ALA A 73 -9.22 2.91 -0.27
C ALA A 73 -10.11 1.68 -0.04
N ALA A 74 -9.79 0.85 0.96
CA ALA A 74 -10.60 -0.30 1.33
C ALA A 74 -12.01 0.11 1.80
N LEU A 75 -12.16 1.23 2.51
CA LEU A 75 -13.46 1.78 2.91
C LEU A 75 -14.31 2.20 1.70
N TYR A 76 -13.69 2.81 0.68
CA TYR A 76 -14.36 3.16 -0.57
C TYR A 76 -14.78 1.92 -1.37
N LEU A 77 -13.94 0.88 -1.43
CA LEU A 77 -14.31 -0.40 -2.07
C LEU A 77 -15.53 -1.05 -1.39
N ARG A 78 -15.58 -1.07 -0.06
CA ARG A 78 -16.76 -1.55 0.69
C ARG A 78 -18.02 -0.73 0.41
N SER A 79 -17.85 0.50 -0.05
CA SER A 79 -18.92 1.41 -0.46
C SER A 79 -19.22 1.33 -1.96
N LYS A 80 -18.56 0.43 -2.70
CA LYS A 80 -18.61 0.27 -4.17
C LYS A 80 -18.19 1.53 -4.95
N ASP A 81 -17.34 2.36 -4.35
CA ASP A 81 -16.83 3.58 -4.95
C ASP A 81 -15.36 3.42 -5.36
N THR A 82 -15.14 2.62 -6.39
CA THR A 82 -13.81 2.26 -6.90
C THR A 82 -13.00 3.46 -7.36
N GLN A 83 -13.66 4.47 -7.92
CA GLN A 83 -13.00 5.68 -8.39
C GLN A 83 -12.36 6.44 -7.22
N LYS A 84 -13.09 6.60 -6.11
CA LYS A 84 -12.52 7.21 -4.90
C LYS A 84 -11.44 6.36 -4.27
N ALA A 85 -11.56 5.03 -4.31
CA ALA A 85 -10.51 4.14 -3.82
C ALA A 85 -9.19 4.37 -4.55
N LEU A 86 -9.22 4.43 -5.89
CA LEU A 86 -8.03 4.71 -6.70
C LEU A 86 -7.51 6.14 -6.50
N ALA A 87 -8.42 7.12 -6.37
CA ALA A 87 -8.04 8.51 -6.12
C ALA A 87 -7.32 8.68 -4.77
N ALA A 88 -7.75 7.97 -3.72
CA ALA A 88 -7.08 7.97 -2.43
C ALA A 88 -5.63 7.46 -2.56
N LEU A 89 -5.42 6.34 -3.26
CA LEU A 89 -4.09 5.77 -3.47
C LEU A 89 -3.19 6.63 -4.37
N ALA A 90 -3.75 7.43 -5.28
CA ALA A 90 -2.98 8.33 -6.13
C ALA A 90 -2.27 9.45 -5.34
N THR A 91 -2.71 9.74 -4.11
CA THR A 91 -2.04 10.70 -3.22
C THR A 91 -0.87 10.11 -2.46
N ALA A 92 -0.71 8.77 -2.46
CA ALA A 92 0.36 8.10 -1.76
C ALA A 92 1.68 8.21 -2.53
N LYS A 93 2.80 8.23 -1.79
CA LYS A 93 4.11 7.94 -2.38
C LYS A 93 4.06 6.55 -3.02
N MET A 94 4.44 6.45 -4.29
CA MET A 94 4.39 5.19 -5.01
C MET A 94 5.36 4.18 -4.41
N SER A 95 4.81 3.10 -3.85
CA SER A 95 5.51 1.95 -3.29
C SER A 95 5.00 0.65 -3.92
N ASP A 96 5.67 -0.46 -3.62
CA ASP A 96 5.27 -1.77 -4.11
C ASP A 96 3.89 -2.17 -3.57
N GLU A 97 3.59 -1.85 -2.32
CA GLU A 97 2.28 -2.08 -1.70
C GLU A 97 1.17 -1.30 -2.40
N ILE A 98 1.43 -0.02 -2.75
CA ILE A 98 0.45 0.81 -3.47
C ILE A 98 0.22 0.29 -4.89
N ARG A 99 1.29 -0.09 -5.62
CA ARG A 99 1.17 -0.71 -6.95
C ARG A 99 0.32 -1.98 -6.91
N LEU A 100 0.60 -2.86 -5.96
CA LEU A 100 -0.14 -4.10 -5.80
C LEU A 100 -1.60 -3.85 -5.38
N ALA A 101 -1.86 -2.87 -4.51
CA ALA A 101 -3.22 -2.49 -4.12
C ALA A 101 -4.04 -2.01 -5.33
N ILE A 102 -3.45 -1.18 -6.20
CA ILE A 102 -4.10 -0.72 -7.45
C ILE A 102 -4.44 -1.90 -8.36
N VAL A 103 -3.50 -2.84 -8.55
CA VAL A 103 -3.76 -4.07 -9.33
C VAL A 103 -4.92 -4.85 -8.71
N GLN A 104 -4.88 -5.11 -7.41
CA GLN A 104 -5.92 -5.88 -6.72
C GLN A 104 -7.31 -5.22 -6.80
N ILE A 105 -7.38 -3.89 -6.72
CA ILE A 105 -8.62 -3.14 -6.91
C ILE A 105 -9.22 -3.39 -8.29
N ASN A 106 -8.42 -3.25 -9.35
CA ASN A 106 -8.90 -3.46 -10.71
C ASN A 106 -9.32 -4.91 -10.97
N VAL A 107 -8.58 -5.88 -10.41
CA VAL A 107 -8.95 -7.31 -10.47
C VAL A 107 -10.29 -7.56 -9.78
N HIS A 108 -10.47 -7.05 -8.56
CA HIS A 108 -11.70 -7.24 -7.79
C HIS A 108 -12.94 -6.65 -8.50
N GLU A 109 -12.75 -5.54 -9.20
CA GLU A 109 -13.82 -4.85 -9.96
C GLU A 109 -14.08 -5.45 -11.34
N GLY A 110 -13.32 -6.47 -11.74
CA GLY A 110 -13.44 -7.11 -13.06
C GLY A 110 -12.86 -6.29 -14.21
N LYS A 111 -12.10 -5.23 -13.91
CA LYS A 111 -11.40 -4.38 -14.88
C LYS A 111 -10.07 -5.02 -15.27
N LEU A 112 -10.14 -6.14 -15.98
CA LEU A 112 -9.00 -7.01 -16.23
C LEU A 112 -7.95 -6.33 -17.12
N GLU A 113 -8.37 -5.52 -18.08
CA GLU A 113 -7.48 -4.75 -18.96
C GLU A 113 -6.68 -3.71 -18.17
N GLU A 114 -7.32 -2.97 -17.27
CA GLU A 114 -6.67 -2.01 -16.38
C GLU A 114 -5.75 -2.71 -15.38
N ALA A 115 -6.16 -3.87 -14.85
CA ALA A 115 -5.31 -4.69 -14.00
C ALA A 115 -4.05 -5.14 -14.73
N CYS A 116 -4.16 -5.58 -15.99
CA CYS A 116 -3.02 -5.95 -16.84
C CYS A 116 -2.07 -4.76 -17.06
N LYS A 117 -2.59 -3.57 -17.36
CA LYS A 117 -1.77 -2.36 -17.53
C LYS A 117 -1.00 -2.02 -16.25
N ALA A 118 -1.70 -1.96 -15.12
CA ALA A 118 -1.08 -1.68 -13.82
C ALA A 118 -0.02 -2.73 -13.44
N LEU A 119 -0.23 -3.99 -13.82
CA LEU A 119 0.72 -5.08 -13.58
C LEU A 119 1.98 -5.01 -14.46
N GLN A 120 1.89 -4.39 -15.65
CA GLN A 120 3.03 -4.15 -16.54
C GLN A 120 3.92 -3.00 -16.04
N GLU A 121 3.37 -2.07 -15.27
CA GLU A 121 4.10 -0.95 -14.66
C GLU A 121 4.89 -1.35 -13.40
N ILE A 122 4.76 -2.60 -12.94
CA ILE A 122 5.47 -3.11 -11.77
C ILE A 122 6.97 -3.35 -12.11
N PRO A 123 7.91 -2.93 -11.23
CA PRO A 123 9.33 -3.19 -11.40
C PRO A 123 9.66 -4.67 -11.60
N SER A 124 10.68 -4.99 -12.40
CA SER A 124 11.07 -6.36 -12.75
C SER A 124 11.35 -7.25 -11.54
N GLU A 125 12.00 -6.71 -10.50
CA GLU A 125 12.29 -7.40 -9.25
C GLU A 125 11.03 -7.95 -8.55
N LEU A 126 9.96 -7.15 -8.55
CA LEU A 126 8.67 -7.55 -7.99
C LEU A 126 7.87 -8.41 -8.99
N ALA A 127 7.93 -8.08 -10.28
CA ALA A 127 7.23 -8.77 -11.34
C ALA A 127 7.64 -10.25 -11.46
N ASN A 128 8.91 -10.56 -11.18
CA ASN A 128 9.46 -11.93 -11.27
C ASN A 128 9.17 -12.78 -10.03
N ARG A 129 8.54 -12.23 -8.98
CA ARG A 129 8.14 -13.04 -7.83
C ARG A 129 7.09 -14.07 -8.28
N PRO A 130 7.17 -15.35 -7.86
CA PRO A 130 6.29 -16.41 -8.36
C PRO A 130 4.79 -16.09 -8.28
N ALA A 131 4.35 -15.48 -7.18
CA ALA A 131 2.94 -15.10 -7.00
C ALA A 131 2.49 -14.02 -8.01
N ILE A 132 3.35 -13.06 -8.33
CA ILE A 132 3.06 -11.98 -9.27
C ILE A 132 3.11 -12.49 -10.71
N LEU A 133 4.08 -13.35 -11.03
CA LEU A 133 4.12 -14.07 -12.31
C LEU A 133 2.85 -14.90 -12.53
N GLN A 134 2.43 -15.66 -11.53
CA GLN A 134 1.22 -16.47 -11.58
C GLN A 134 -0.03 -15.62 -11.82
N LEU A 135 -0.15 -14.48 -11.11
CA LEU A 135 -1.23 -13.52 -11.32
C LEU A 135 -1.19 -12.94 -12.74
N ARG A 136 -0.01 -12.60 -13.25
CA ARG A 136 0.17 -12.06 -14.61
C ARG A 136 -0.26 -13.06 -15.67
N VAL A 137 0.14 -14.32 -15.54
CA VAL A 137 -0.28 -15.39 -16.45
C VAL A 137 -1.81 -15.56 -16.40
N ALA A 138 -2.40 -15.59 -15.20
CA ALA A 138 -3.85 -15.73 -15.05
C ALA A 138 -4.62 -14.59 -15.74
N LEU A 139 -4.19 -13.34 -15.56
CA LEU A 139 -4.85 -12.18 -16.18
C LEU A 139 -4.68 -12.14 -17.71
N LEU A 140 -3.50 -12.51 -18.23
CA LEU A 140 -3.27 -12.61 -19.67
C LEU A 140 -4.10 -13.73 -20.31
N LEU A 141 -4.32 -14.84 -19.62
CA LEU A 141 -5.23 -15.90 -20.08
C LEU A 141 -6.67 -15.40 -20.13
N ALA A 142 -7.12 -14.71 -19.08
CA ALA A 142 -8.47 -14.18 -18.97
C ALA A 142 -8.77 -13.11 -20.04
N THR A 143 -7.77 -12.29 -20.40
CA THR A 143 -7.88 -11.26 -21.45
C THR A 143 -7.55 -11.77 -22.86
N ASN A 144 -7.38 -13.10 -23.02
CA ASN A 144 -7.08 -13.79 -24.28
C ASN A 144 -5.78 -13.33 -24.97
N GLN A 145 -4.82 -12.78 -24.22
CA GLN A 145 -3.51 -12.32 -24.70
C GLN A 145 -2.46 -13.45 -24.69
N LYS A 146 -2.84 -14.64 -25.20
CA LYS A 146 -2.06 -15.89 -25.06
C LYS A 146 -0.64 -15.82 -25.63
N LYS A 147 -0.40 -15.00 -26.66
CA LYS A 147 0.92 -14.84 -27.30
C LYS A 147 1.97 -14.25 -26.35
N VAL A 148 1.56 -13.38 -25.43
CA VAL A 148 2.45 -12.70 -24.48
C VAL A 148 2.88 -13.65 -23.35
N ILE A 149 2.05 -14.66 -23.04
CA ILE A 149 2.33 -15.65 -21.99
C ILE A 149 3.53 -16.51 -22.31
N VAL A 150 3.62 -17.01 -23.55
CA VAL A 150 4.71 -17.89 -24.00
C VAL A 150 6.06 -17.18 -23.88
N PHE A 151 6.10 -15.90 -24.21
CA PHE A 151 7.28 -15.07 -24.06
C PHE A 151 7.69 -14.93 -22.59
N ILE A 152 6.74 -14.53 -21.72
CA ILE A 152 6.98 -14.31 -20.30
C ILE A 152 7.45 -15.58 -19.57
N VAL A 153 6.79 -16.71 -19.81
CA VAL A 153 7.12 -17.98 -19.14
C VAL A 153 8.43 -18.54 -19.70
N GLY A 154 8.69 -18.36 -21.00
CA GLY A 154 9.94 -18.78 -21.64
C GLY A 154 11.17 -18.02 -21.14
N GLU A 155 11.06 -16.70 -20.89
CA GLU A 155 12.19 -15.93 -20.34
C GLU A 155 12.50 -16.29 -18.88
N ASN A 156 11.48 -16.57 -18.06
CA ASN A 156 11.67 -16.89 -16.63
C ASN A 156 12.10 -18.34 -16.37
N LEU A 157 11.92 -19.27 -17.32
CA LEU A 157 12.41 -20.65 -17.22
C LEU A 157 13.86 -20.80 -17.70
N ASN A 158 14.37 -19.83 -18.46
CA ASN A 158 15.72 -19.84 -19.04
C ASN A 158 16.72 -18.95 -18.26
N SER A 159 16.29 -18.33 -17.16
CA SER A 159 17.13 -17.56 -16.21
C SER A 159 17.35 -18.33 -14.92
#